data_AF-A0A3D2L1A5-F1
#
_entry.id   AF-A0A3D2L1A5-F1
#
_cell.length_a   1.000
_cell.length_b   1.000
_cell.length_c   1.000
_cell.angle_alpha   90.00
_cell.angle_beta   90.00
_cell.angle_gamma   90.00
#
_symmetry.space_group_name_H-M   'P 1'
#
loop_
_entity.id
_entity.type
_entity.pdbx_description
1 polymer ?
#
loop_
_entity_poly.entity_id
_entity_poly.type
_entity_poly.pdbx_seq_one_letter_code
_entity_poly.pdbx_strand_id
1 'polypeptide(L)' 'MAGRNLQAAPGRVIFAATRARKDIAMIEHRPFKQLGRFQNDWLNANYHFSFSGYHDPKRMGEGALRVWNDDT' A
#
# COMPACT_ATOMS: atom_id res chain seq x y z
N MET A 1 0.68 47.98 34.07
CA MET A 1 0.99 47.85 32.63
C MET A 1 2.48 47.56 32.49
N ALA A 2 2.87 46.29 32.50
CA ALA A 2 4.25 45.87 32.21
C ALA A 2 4.16 44.82 31.10
N GLY A 3 4.23 45.26 29.85
CA GLY A 3 4.27 44.39 28.69
C GLY A 3 5.66 43.80 28.54
N ARG A 4 5.80 42.49 28.79
CA ARG A 4 7.01 41.75 28.40
C ARG A 4 7.00 41.59 26.88
N ASN A 5 7.88 42.32 26.22
CA ASN A 5 8.22 42.11 24.81
C ASN A 5 8.90 40.75 24.67
N LEU A 6 8.24 39.79 24.04
CA LEU A 6 8.87 38.56 23.55
C LEU A 6 9.60 38.90 22.26
N GLN A 7 10.91 39.12 22.37
CA GLN A 7 11.78 39.28 21.21
C GLN A 7 12.09 37.87 20.67
N ALA A 8 11.40 37.45 19.62
CA ALA A 8 11.73 36.23 18.89
C ALA A 8 13.11 36.40 18.24
N ALA A 9 14.05 35.52 18.58
CA ALA A 9 15.37 35.51 17.96
C ALA A 9 15.24 35.15 16.46
N PRO A 10 15.81 35.93 15.54
CA PRO A 10 15.81 35.58 14.12
C PRO A 10 16.94 34.57 13.86
N GLY A 11 16.59 33.44 13.23
CA GLY A 11 17.59 32.56 12.61
C GLY A 11 17.73 31.18 13.25
N ARG A 12 16.67 30.37 13.21
CA ARG A 12 16.84 28.92 13.11
C ARG A 12 16.09 28.45 11.89
N VAL A 13 16.81 28.31 10.78
CA VAL A 13 16.30 27.58 9.62
C VAL A 13 16.21 26.12 10.04
N ILE A 14 15.04 25.71 10.51
CA ILE A 14 14.69 24.30 10.65
C ILE A 14 14.46 23.79 9.23
N PHE A 15 15.51 23.24 8.61
CA PHE A 15 15.33 22.34 7.49
C PHE A 15 14.67 21.08 8.06
N ALA A 16 13.33 21.05 8.07
CA ALA A 16 12.63 19.77 8.09
C ALA A 16 13.12 19.03 6.85
N ALA A 17 13.92 17.98 7.04
CA ALA A 17 14.28 17.08 5.96
C ALA A 17 12.96 16.55 5.39
N THR A 18 12.52 17.10 4.25
CA THR A 18 11.40 16.58 3.49
C THR A 18 11.84 15.19 3.10
N ARG A 19 11.34 14.19 3.84
CA ARG A 19 11.58 12.78 3.54
C ARG A 19 11.23 12.61 2.07
N ALA A 20 12.22 12.35 1.23
CA ALA A 20 12.00 12.11 -0.19
C ALA A 20 10.84 11.13 -0.28
N ARG A 21 9.77 11.51 -1.00
CA ARG A 21 8.64 10.61 -1.21
C ARG A 21 9.24 9.37 -1.84
N LYS A 22 9.31 8.29 -1.07
CA LYS A 22 9.68 6.97 -1.58
C LYS A 22 8.78 6.78 -2.77
N ASP A 23 9.35 6.68 -3.96
CA ASP A 23 8.59 6.61 -5.21
C ASP A 23 7.59 5.47 -5.07
N ILE A 24 6.34 5.81 -4.75
CA ILE A 24 5.26 4.85 -4.74
C ILE A 24 5.07 4.58 -6.21
N ALA A 25 5.55 3.43 -6.68
CA ALA A 25 5.27 2.99 -8.03
C ALA A 25 3.76 3.07 -8.23
N MET A 26 3.31 3.98 -9.09
CA MET A 26 1.89 4.21 -9.37
C MET A 26 1.25 2.98 -10.04
N ILE A 27 2.10 2.08 -10.54
CA ILE A 27 1.73 0.81 -11.16
C ILE A 27 2.61 -0.27 -10.55
N GLU A 28 1.97 -1.32 -10.03
CA GLU A 28 2.64 -2.52 -9.54
C GLU A 28 2.45 -3.67 -10.55
N HIS A 29 3.53 -4.32 -10.96
CA HIS A 29 3.45 -5.54 -11.76
C HIS A 29 3.41 -6.77 -10.84
N ARG A 30 2.31 -7.53 -10.93
CA ARG A 30 2.14 -8.83 -10.25
C ARG A 30 2.14 -9.95 -11.30
N PRO A 31 3.24 -10.71 -11.46
CA PRO A 31 3.30 -11.77 -12.45
C PRO A 31 2.25 -12.86 -12.18
N PHE A 32 1.54 -13.30 -13.22
CA PHE A 32 0.48 -14.32 -13.12
C PHE A 32 0.92 -15.59 -12.37
N LYS A 33 2.16 -16.05 -12.61
CA LYS A 33 2.72 -17.24 -11.95
C LYS A 33 2.90 -17.13 -10.43
N GLN A 34 2.79 -15.91 -9.87
CA GLN A 34 2.93 -15.63 -8.44
C GLN A 34 1.58 -15.40 -7.74
N LEU A 35 0.46 -15.58 -8.44
CA LEU A 35 -0.86 -15.46 -7.83
C LEU A 35 -1.17 -16.68 -6.94
N GLY A 36 -2.11 -16.49 -6.00
CA GLY A 36 -2.68 -17.62 -5.27
C GLY A 36 -3.34 -18.60 -6.24
N ARG A 37 -3.34 -19.89 -5.90
CA ARG A 37 -3.90 -20.92 -6.79
C ARG A 37 -4.74 -21.92 -6.05
N PHE A 38 -5.75 -22.41 -6.74
CA PHE A 38 -6.56 -23.54 -6.33
C PHE A 38 -6.97 -24.33 -7.56
N GLN A 39 -6.93 -25.65 -7.47
CA GLN A 39 -7.37 -26.52 -8.55
C GLN A 39 -8.12 -27.72 -7.99
N ASN A 40 -9.24 -28.06 -8.61
CA ASN A 40 -9.97 -29.31 -8.41
C ASN A 40 -10.49 -29.84 -9.76
N ASP A 41 -11.41 -30.81 -9.72
CA ASP A 41 -11.92 -31.51 -10.90
C ASP A 41 -12.64 -30.61 -11.92
N TRP A 42 -13.18 -29.47 -11.51
CA TRP A 42 -14.00 -28.60 -12.36
C TRP A 42 -13.60 -27.12 -12.33
N LEU A 43 -12.67 -26.73 -11.46
CA LEU A 43 -12.25 -25.35 -11.25
C LEU A 43 -10.73 -25.26 -11.20
N ASN A 44 -10.18 -24.34 -11.98
CA ASN A 44 -8.81 -23.87 -11.90
C ASN A 44 -8.81 -22.36 -11.68
N ALA A 45 -8.55 -21.95 -10.44
CA ALA A 45 -8.65 -20.56 -9.99
C ALA A 45 -7.28 -19.94 -9.69
N ASN A 46 -7.07 -18.71 -10.14
CA ASN A 46 -5.95 -17.87 -9.76
C ASN A 46 -6.45 -16.63 -8.99
N TYR A 47 -5.92 -16.42 -7.77
CA TYR A 47 -6.37 -15.40 -6.84
C TYR A 47 -5.41 -14.21 -6.81
N HIS A 48 -5.90 -13.01 -7.15
CA HIS A 48 -5.12 -11.77 -7.06
C HIS A 48 -5.02 -11.23 -5.63
N PHE A 49 -6.02 -11.53 -4.80
CA PHE A 49 -6.08 -11.19 -3.38
C PHE A 49 -6.25 -12.43 -2.52
N SER A 50 -5.94 -12.30 -1.23
CA SER A 50 -6.25 -13.28 -0.20
C SER A 50 -7.72 -13.64 -0.24
N PHE A 51 -8.01 -14.91 -0.48
CA PHE A 51 -9.36 -15.44 -0.63
C PHE A 51 -9.36 -16.95 -0.38
N SER A 52 -10.45 -17.47 0.22
CA SER A 52 -10.57 -18.88 0.58
C SER A 52 -9.35 -19.36 1.40
N GLY A 53 -8.69 -20.44 0.98
CA GLY A 53 -7.48 -20.98 1.62
C GLY A 53 -6.17 -20.27 1.27
N TYR A 54 -6.16 -19.31 0.33
CA TYR A 54 -4.96 -18.53 0.00
C TYR A 54 -4.88 -17.24 0.84
N HIS A 55 -3.75 -17.01 1.49
CA HIS A 55 -3.54 -15.86 2.36
C HIS A 55 -2.16 -15.21 2.16
N ASP A 56 -2.16 -13.95 1.73
CA ASP A 56 -1.03 -13.02 1.71
C ASP A 56 -1.46 -11.66 2.30
N PRO A 57 -0.93 -11.24 3.47
CA PRO A 57 -1.32 -10.00 4.12
C PRO A 57 -1.01 -8.74 3.30
N LYS A 58 -0.16 -8.84 2.27
CA LYS A 58 0.14 -7.73 1.36
C LYS A 58 -0.86 -7.63 0.20
N ARG A 59 -1.75 -8.62 0.04
CA ARG A 59 -2.71 -8.72 -1.07
C ARG A 59 -4.14 -8.87 -0.55
N MET A 60 -4.60 -7.92 0.27
CA MET A 60 -5.95 -7.98 0.87
C MET A 60 -7.04 -7.28 0.04
N GLY A 61 -6.67 -6.60 -1.04
CA GLY A 61 -7.58 -5.83 -1.89
C GLY A 61 -7.01 -4.45 -2.25
N GLU A 62 -7.62 -3.79 -3.22
CA GLU A 62 -7.30 -2.42 -3.64
C GLU A 62 -8.54 -1.54 -3.51
N GLY A 63 -8.52 -0.57 -2.58
CA GLY A 63 -9.69 0.26 -2.28
C GLY A 63 -10.92 -0.59 -1.91
N ALA A 64 -11.98 -0.51 -2.71
CA ALA A 64 -13.19 -1.32 -2.54
C ALA A 64 -13.13 -2.70 -3.22
N LEU A 65 -12.18 -2.95 -4.13
CA LEU A 65 -12.02 -4.24 -4.80
C LEU A 65 -11.38 -5.25 -3.84
N ARG A 66 -12.12 -6.29 -3.48
CA ARG A 66 -11.68 -7.31 -2.49
C ARG A 66 -11.41 -8.67 -3.09
N VAL A 67 -12.07 -9.01 -4.20
CA VAL A 67 -11.92 -10.30 -4.88
C VAL A 67 -11.76 -10.03 -6.35
N TRP A 68 -10.72 -10.63 -6.93
CA TRP A 68 -10.47 -10.64 -8.36
C TRP A 68 -9.82 -11.98 -8.68
N ASN A 69 -10.62 -12.86 -9.27
CA ASN A 69 -10.22 -14.22 -9.60
C ASN A 69 -10.19 -14.40 -11.12
N ASP A 70 -9.29 -15.25 -11.58
CA ASP A 70 -9.27 -15.78 -12.93
C ASP A 70 -9.57 -17.28 -12.83
N ASP A 71 -10.80 -17.65 -13.20
CA ASP A 71 -11.38 -18.97 -13.01
C ASP A 71 -11.63 -19.62 -14.39
N THR A 72 -11.13 -20.85 -14.57
CA THR A 72 -11.43 -21.72 -15.71
C THR A 72 -12.09 -23.00 -15.25
#